data_AF-A1ZVX2-F1
#
_entry.id   AF-A1ZVX2-F1
#
_cell.length_a   1.000
_cell.length_b   1.000
_cell.length_c   1.000
_cell.angle_alpha   90.00
_cell.angle_beta   90.00
_cell.angle_gamma   90.00
#
_symmetry.space_group_name_H-M   'P 1'
#
loop_
_entity.id
_entity.type
_entity.pdbx_description
1 polymer ?
#
loop_
_entity_poly.entity_id
_entity_poly.type
_entity_poly.pdbx_seq_one_letter_code
_entity_poly.pdbx_strand_id
1 'polypeptide(L)'
;MNHQTLTLDTTQKMMLALQNSTLTNETNVTFIKDWLQHVQLSNSDQFQRFALQSTHQGKRLTLQHLGNAKEVLKRYATYYQDRLKVSTSILQRLVDLGIDWQPAKMGSWLELNALGVNAGWYLPGEIPMNRVLHTLDPNNHKRRLLSRWVSLCPEAVCLGYGESLAEPTIRQLDLMIEPADEVSTQYYQALHLADLLQVPAFPGFLLEILETYEVQQLVISLWMTSEEMLKFGLRVLYPSNKLLIALCMLAKFKDEDQVALASTYGILGQIQWVEIQQTSDGLMAEISFDV
;
A
#
# COMPACT_ATOMS: atom_id res chain seq x y z
N MET A 1 -0.65 20.71 37.11
CA MET A 1 -0.83 21.24 35.74
C MET A 1 -1.53 20.16 34.94
N ASN A 2 -2.74 20.44 34.45
CA ASN A 2 -3.45 19.50 33.58
C ASN A 2 -2.71 19.43 32.26
N HIS A 3 -1.98 18.34 32.02
CA HIS A 3 -1.51 17.99 30.68
C HIS A 3 -2.75 17.62 29.86
N GLN A 4 -3.40 18.61 29.25
CA GLN A 4 -4.29 18.35 28.13
C GLN A 4 -3.41 17.78 27.02
N THR A 5 -3.49 16.47 26.81
CA THR A 5 -2.90 15.81 25.66
C THR A 5 -3.55 16.43 24.42
N LEU A 6 -2.82 17.30 23.72
CA LEU A 6 -3.25 17.86 22.43
C LEU A 6 -3.55 16.69 21.50
N THR A 7 -4.84 16.45 21.24
CA THR A 7 -5.27 15.40 20.31
C THR A 7 -5.35 16.05 18.94
N LEU A 8 -4.42 15.66 18.06
CA LEU A 8 -4.38 16.14 16.68
C LEU A 8 -5.47 15.45 15.85
N ASP A 9 -6.16 16.20 15.00
CA ASP A 9 -7.08 15.63 14.01
C ASP A 9 -6.32 14.99 12.82
N THR A 10 -7.03 14.24 11.98
CA THR A 10 -6.46 13.57 10.80
C THR A 10 -5.74 14.53 9.86
N THR A 11 -6.31 15.72 9.63
CA THR A 11 -5.70 16.71 8.73
C THR A 11 -4.38 17.21 9.33
N GLN A 12 -4.38 17.54 10.61
CA GLN A 12 -3.19 17.98 11.33
C GLN A 12 -2.08 16.91 11.32
N LYS A 13 -2.44 15.64 11.58
CA LYS A 13 -1.50 14.52 11.51
C LYS A 13 -0.85 14.37 10.13
N MET A 14 -1.65 14.44 9.06
CA MET A 14 -1.15 14.35 7.68
C MET A 14 -0.28 15.54 7.30
N MET A 15 -0.64 16.76 7.73
CA MET A 15 0.16 17.97 7.50
C MET A 15 1.50 17.91 8.22
N LEU A 16 1.53 17.44 9.47
CA LEU A 16 2.76 17.26 10.23
C LEU A 16 3.67 16.20 9.60
N ALA A 17 3.09 15.09 9.13
CA ALA A 17 3.87 14.08 8.44
C ALA A 17 4.46 14.59 7.12
N LEU A 18 3.71 15.40 6.36
CA LEU A 18 4.26 16.09 5.19
C LEU A 18 5.41 17.02 5.60
N GLN A 19 5.22 17.87 6.61
CA GLN A 19 6.23 18.81 7.12
C GLN A 19 7.54 18.15 7.54
N ASN A 20 7.47 16.92 8.07
CA ASN A 20 8.63 16.12 8.46
C ASN A 20 9.27 15.35 7.29
N SER A 21 8.83 15.58 6.06
CA SER A 21 9.36 14.95 4.85
C SER A 21 10.05 15.96 3.93
N THR A 22 10.90 15.44 3.03
CA THR A 22 11.51 16.23 1.96
C THR A 22 10.52 16.67 0.89
N LEU A 23 9.26 16.26 0.98
CA LEU A 23 8.20 16.54 0.01
C LEU A 23 7.41 17.82 0.36
N THR A 24 7.76 18.52 1.43
CA THR A 24 7.04 19.73 1.88
C THR A 24 7.15 20.85 0.85
N ASN A 25 6.01 21.24 0.27
CA ASN A 25 5.85 22.46 -0.52
C ASN A 25 4.37 22.89 -0.56
N GLU A 26 4.10 24.13 -0.98
CA GLU A 26 2.74 24.70 -1.02
C GLU A 26 1.78 23.92 -1.93
N THR A 27 2.29 23.34 -3.02
CA THR A 27 1.48 22.55 -3.96
C THR A 27 0.98 21.28 -3.29
N ASN A 28 1.86 20.53 -2.64
CA ASN A 28 1.53 19.29 -1.92
C ASN A 28 0.59 19.56 -0.73
N VAL A 29 0.82 20.65 0.01
CA VAL A 29 -0.09 21.06 1.10
C VAL A 29 -1.50 21.33 0.56
N THR A 30 -1.61 22.09 -0.52
CA THR A 30 -2.90 22.42 -1.14
C THR A 30 -3.58 21.17 -1.66
N PHE A 31 -2.82 20.29 -2.31
CA PHE A 31 -3.34 19.06 -2.89
C PHE A 31 -3.88 18.08 -1.85
N ILE A 32 -3.16 17.86 -0.74
CA ILE A 32 -3.66 16.99 0.35
C ILE A 32 -4.94 17.57 0.96
N LYS A 33 -4.99 18.88 1.19
CA LYS A 33 -6.19 19.53 1.75
C LYS A 33 -7.38 19.38 0.81
N ASP A 34 -7.18 19.58 -0.49
CA ASP A 34 -8.21 19.38 -1.51
C ASP A 34 -8.70 17.92 -1.52
N TRP A 35 -7.77 16.96 -1.55
CA TRP A 35 -8.11 15.53 -1.50
C TRP A 35 -8.92 15.17 -0.26
N LEU A 36 -8.46 15.58 0.94
CA LEU A 36 -9.15 15.32 2.21
C LEU A 36 -10.60 15.82 2.21
N GLN A 37 -10.83 17.03 1.71
CA GLN A 37 -12.18 17.61 1.63
C GLN A 37 -13.14 16.76 0.78
N HIS A 38 -12.62 16.08 -0.25
CA HIS A 38 -13.44 15.26 -1.14
C HIS A 38 -13.63 13.84 -0.61
N VAL A 39 -12.59 13.25 0.01
CA VAL A 39 -12.63 11.86 0.47
C VAL A 39 -13.24 11.70 1.86
N GLN A 40 -13.18 12.71 2.72
CA GLN A 40 -13.72 12.63 4.07
C GLN A 40 -15.25 12.42 4.04
N LEU A 41 -15.68 11.30 4.60
CA LEU A 41 -17.09 10.93 4.73
C LEU A 41 -17.71 11.56 5.99
N SER A 42 -19.01 11.38 6.17
CA SER A 42 -19.69 11.79 7.41
C SER A 42 -19.18 10.97 8.58
N ASN A 43 -19.03 11.60 9.76
CA ASN A 43 -18.54 10.99 11.00
C ASN A 43 -19.30 9.72 11.46
N SER A 44 -20.41 9.36 10.83
CA SER A 44 -21.18 8.14 11.08
C SER A 44 -20.73 6.92 10.27
N ASP A 45 -19.80 7.05 9.30
CA ASP A 45 -19.30 5.88 8.57
C ASP A 45 -18.28 5.11 9.43
N GLN A 46 -18.71 3.97 9.95
CA GLN A 46 -17.88 3.04 10.72
C GLN A 46 -16.72 2.43 9.93
N PHE A 47 -16.77 2.48 8.59
CA PHE A 47 -15.69 1.99 7.74
C PHE A 47 -14.64 3.07 7.44
N GLN A 48 -14.90 4.32 7.81
CA GLN A 48 -13.99 5.40 7.55
C GLN A 48 -12.67 5.19 8.31
N ARG A 49 -11.59 5.05 7.55
CA ARG A 49 -10.22 4.94 8.08
C ARG A 49 -9.27 5.74 7.23
N PHE A 50 -8.26 6.31 7.87
CA PHE A 50 -7.16 6.97 7.19
C PHE A 50 -5.87 6.27 7.57
N ALA A 51 -5.00 6.10 6.59
CA ALA A 51 -3.65 5.61 6.81
C ALA A 51 -2.65 6.54 6.15
N LEU A 52 -1.44 6.56 6.69
CA LEU A 52 -0.30 7.18 6.06
C LEU A 52 0.81 6.14 5.93
N GLN A 53 1.41 6.07 4.75
CA GLN A 53 2.56 5.24 4.49
C GLN A 53 3.76 6.11 4.16
N SER A 54 4.93 5.71 4.61
CA SER A 54 6.17 6.34 4.19
C SER A 54 7.29 5.33 4.04
N THR A 55 8.11 5.53 3.02
CA THR A 55 9.44 4.89 2.97
C THR A 55 10.28 5.40 4.13
N HIS A 56 11.20 4.57 4.63
CA HIS A 56 12.10 4.94 5.72
C HIS A 56 12.91 6.23 5.50
N GLN A 57 13.19 6.62 4.25
CA GLN A 57 13.89 7.87 3.89
C GLN A 57 12.97 9.10 3.78
N GLY A 58 11.65 8.95 3.98
CA GLY A 58 10.68 10.04 3.86
C GLY A 58 10.52 10.64 2.46
N LYS A 59 11.02 9.96 1.40
CA LYS A 59 10.95 10.44 0.01
C LYS A 59 9.67 10.06 -0.73
N ARG A 60 8.83 9.26 -0.09
CA ARG A 60 7.51 8.87 -0.54
C ARG A 60 6.54 8.94 0.62
N LEU A 61 5.38 9.53 0.37
CA LEU A 61 4.27 9.58 1.31
C LEU A 61 3.00 9.15 0.59
N THR A 62 2.38 8.07 1.07
CA THR A 62 1.10 7.60 0.53
C THR A 62 0.01 7.79 1.57
N LEU A 63 -0.90 8.71 1.31
CA LEU A 63 -2.10 8.91 2.10
C LEU A 63 -3.16 7.95 1.60
N GLN A 64 -3.86 7.28 2.50
CA GLN A 64 -4.95 6.38 2.15
C GLN A 64 -6.21 6.74 2.91
N HIS A 65 -7.34 6.57 2.25
CA HIS A 65 -8.67 6.64 2.84
C HIS A 65 -9.41 5.35 2.49
N LEU A 66 -10.13 4.78 3.45
CA LEU A 66 -11.06 3.68 3.25
C LEU A 66 -12.43 4.09 3.76
N GLY A 67 -13.51 3.65 3.10
CA GLY A 67 -14.89 3.85 3.57
C GLY A 67 -15.87 2.86 2.93
N ASN A 68 -17.17 3.07 3.16
CA ASN A 68 -18.21 2.27 2.51
C ASN A 68 -18.13 2.38 0.98
N ALA A 69 -18.09 1.26 0.26
CA ALA A 69 -17.84 1.28 -1.19
C ALA A 69 -18.86 2.10 -1.98
N LYS A 70 -20.16 2.07 -1.61
CA LYS A 70 -21.21 2.82 -2.33
C LYS A 70 -21.07 4.32 -2.16
N GLU A 71 -20.77 4.77 -0.95
CA GLU A 71 -20.58 6.19 -0.64
C GLU A 71 -19.31 6.72 -1.28
N VAL A 72 -18.23 5.93 -1.18
CA VAL A 72 -16.92 6.23 -1.74
C VAL A 72 -16.98 6.36 -3.26
N LEU A 73 -17.54 5.37 -3.97
CA LEU A 73 -17.66 5.41 -5.44
C LEU A 73 -18.37 6.68 -5.92
N LYS A 74 -19.48 7.05 -5.28
CA LYS A 74 -20.25 8.24 -5.66
C LYS A 74 -19.44 9.53 -5.51
N ARG A 75 -18.73 9.69 -4.38
CA ARG A 75 -17.90 10.89 -4.13
C ARG A 75 -16.67 10.92 -5.03
N TYR A 76 -16.03 9.77 -5.22
CA TYR A 76 -14.81 9.66 -6.01
C TYR A 76 -15.07 9.86 -7.49
N ALA A 77 -16.20 9.43 -8.03
CA ALA A 77 -16.55 9.71 -9.43
C ALA A 77 -16.52 11.21 -9.74
N THR A 78 -17.15 12.03 -8.90
CA THR A 78 -17.14 13.51 -9.04
C THR A 78 -15.73 14.07 -8.89
N TYR A 79 -14.99 13.67 -7.85
CA TYR A 79 -13.63 14.17 -7.63
C TYR A 79 -12.65 13.79 -8.75
N TYR A 80 -12.64 12.53 -9.16
CA TYR A 80 -11.73 12.02 -10.18
C TYR A 80 -12.03 12.59 -11.57
N GLN A 81 -13.30 12.73 -11.92
CA GLN A 81 -13.69 13.30 -13.20
C GLN A 81 -13.43 14.81 -13.24
N ASP A 82 -13.91 15.55 -12.23
CA ASP A 82 -13.98 17.01 -12.31
C ASP A 82 -12.68 17.69 -11.85
N ARG A 83 -11.93 17.08 -10.93
CA ARG A 83 -10.68 17.65 -10.39
C ARG A 83 -9.44 17.02 -11.00
N LEU A 84 -9.40 15.69 -11.04
CA LEU A 84 -8.22 14.95 -11.55
C LEU A 84 -8.27 14.70 -13.06
N LYS A 85 -9.40 14.98 -13.73
CA LYS A 85 -9.59 14.78 -15.18
C LYS A 85 -9.27 13.34 -15.62
N VAL A 86 -9.60 12.37 -14.77
CA VAL A 86 -9.37 10.95 -15.06
C VAL A 86 -10.18 10.53 -16.28
N SER A 87 -9.59 9.67 -17.11
CA SER A 87 -10.25 9.18 -18.32
C SER A 87 -11.52 8.40 -17.99
N THR A 88 -12.56 8.57 -18.82
CA THR A 88 -13.84 7.87 -18.65
C THR A 88 -13.67 6.35 -18.68
N SER A 89 -12.69 5.82 -19.41
CA SER A 89 -12.40 4.38 -19.46
C SER A 89 -11.93 3.82 -18.11
N ILE A 90 -11.08 4.54 -17.39
CA ILE A 90 -10.63 4.13 -16.04
C ILE A 90 -11.81 4.18 -15.06
N LEU A 91 -12.64 5.22 -15.13
CA LEU A 91 -13.83 5.33 -14.27
C LEU A 91 -14.85 4.23 -14.56
N GLN A 92 -15.11 3.92 -15.83
CA GLN A 92 -16.01 2.84 -16.21
C GLN A 92 -15.49 1.49 -15.72
N ARG A 93 -14.18 1.23 -15.85
CA ARG A 93 -13.56 0.00 -15.35
C ARG A 93 -13.74 -0.17 -13.83
N LEU A 94 -13.58 0.91 -13.07
CA LEU A 94 -13.83 0.90 -11.63
C LEU A 94 -15.31 0.58 -11.31
N VAL A 95 -16.25 1.15 -12.06
CA VAL A 95 -17.69 0.85 -11.91
C VAL A 95 -17.97 -0.62 -12.21
N ASP A 96 -17.41 -1.16 -13.30
CA ASP A 96 -17.62 -2.55 -13.70
C ASP A 96 -17.10 -3.53 -12.63
N LEU A 97 -15.90 -3.27 -12.09
CA LEU A 97 -15.35 -4.06 -10.98
C LEU A 97 -16.18 -3.91 -9.70
N GLY A 98 -16.69 -2.71 -9.41
CA GLY A 98 -17.59 -2.48 -8.28
C GLY A 98 -18.89 -3.27 -8.37
N ILE A 99 -19.43 -3.46 -9.58
CA ILE A 99 -20.64 -4.26 -9.84
C ILE A 99 -20.34 -5.77 -9.72
N ASP A 100 -19.23 -6.22 -10.30
CA ASP A 100 -18.84 -7.63 -10.33
C ASP A 100 -18.42 -8.15 -8.95
N TRP A 101 -17.61 -7.37 -8.22
CA TRP A 101 -17.03 -7.80 -6.95
C TRP A 101 -17.86 -7.44 -5.74
N GLN A 102 -18.74 -6.44 -5.86
CA GLN A 102 -19.61 -5.94 -4.80
C GLN A 102 -18.87 -5.74 -3.46
N PRO A 103 -17.74 -5.00 -3.46
CA PRO A 103 -16.92 -4.87 -2.26
C PRO A 103 -17.70 -4.11 -1.18
N ALA A 104 -17.55 -4.54 0.08
CA ALA A 104 -18.15 -3.82 1.21
C ALA A 104 -17.45 -2.46 1.45
N LYS A 105 -16.15 -2.40 1.18
CA LYS A 105 -15.29 -1.24 1.41
C LYS A 105 -14.52 -0.89 0.15
N MET A 106 -14.26 0.39 -0.03
CA MET A 106 -13.39 0.90 -1.08
C MET A 106 -12.53 2.02 -0.53
N GLY A 107 -11.30 2.08 -0.99
CA GLY A 107 -10.38 3.14 -0.64
C GLY A 107 -9.86 3.90 -1.84
N SER A 108 -9.27 5.05 -1.54
CA SER A 108 -8.35 5.73 -2.43
C SER A 108 -7.03 5.94 -1.74
N TRP A 109 -6.02 6.12 -2.56
CA TRP A 109 -4.73 6.54 -2.10
C TRP A 109 -4.19 7.67 -2.97
N LEU A 110 -3.33 8.46 -2.35
CA LEU A 110 -2.60 9.56 -2.92
C LEU A 110 -1.14 9.40 -2.54
N GLU A 111 -0.29 9.14 -3.51
CA GLU A 111 1.16 9.07 -3.33
C GLU A 111 1.82 10.37 -3.78
N LEU A 112 2.63 10.95 -2.89
CA LEU A 112 3.54 12.04 -3.17
C LEU A 112 4.97 11.49 -3.23
N ASN A 113 5.71 11.85 -4.27
CA ASN A 113 7.11 11.49 -4.43
C ASN A 113 7.87 12.58 -5.22
N ALA A 114 9.15 12.35 -5.50
CA ALA A 114 10.00 13.31 -6.23
C ALA A 114 9.59 13.54 -7.70
N LEU A 115 8.88 12.58 -8.31
CA LEU A 115 8.38 12.67 -9.69
C LEU A 115 7.02 13.37 -9.78
N GLY A 116 6.32 13.53 -8.65
CA GLY A 116 5.05 14.23 -8.57
C GLY A 116 4.04 13.49 -7.72
N VAL A 117 2.80 13.48 -8.21
CA VAL A 117 1.63 12.97 -7.50
C VAL A 117 1.01 11.84 -8.31
N ASN A 118 0.77 10.70 -7.65
CA ASN A 118 0.00 9.61 -8.20
C ASN A 118 -1.22 9.35 -7.32
N ALA A 119 -2.32 8.91 -7.93
CA ALA A 119 -3.55 8.61 -7.21
C ALA A 119 -4.13 7.31 -7.73
N GLY A 120 -4.86 6.62 -6.86
CA GLY A 120 -5.49 5.36 -7.22
C GLY A 120 -6.65 5.01 -6.30
N TRP A 121 -7.26 3.90 -6.63
CA TRP A 121 -8.27 3.26 -5.81
C TRP A 121 -7.79 1.89 -5.35
N TYR A 122 -8.39 1.40 -4.27
CA TYR A 122 -8.08 0.10 -3.69
C TYR A 122 -9.33 -0.56 -3.13
N LEU A 123 -9.49 -1.85 -3.40
CA LEU A 123 -10.59 -2.70 -2.93
C LEU A 123 -10.00 -3.72 -1.96
N PRO A 124 -10.05 -3.47 -0.64
CA PRO A 124 -9.64 -4.47 0.34
C PRO A 124 -10.70 -5.56 0.46
N GLY A 125 -10.23 -6.78 0.67
CA GLY A 125 -11.06 -7.95 0.88
C GLY A 125 -10.43 -9.17 0.26
N GLU A 126 -10.82 -10.35 0.74
CA GLU A 126 -10.40 -11.62 0.16
C GLU A 126 -11.03 -11.78 -1.22
N ILE A 127 -10.20 -11.66 -2.26
CA ILE A 127 -10.56 -11.81 -3.66
C ILE A 127 -9.93 -13.12 -4.17
N PRO A 128 -10.74 -14.06 -4.67
CA PRO A 128 -10.23 -15.25 -5.31
C PRO A 128 -9.24 -14.93 -6.44
N MET A 129 -8.10 -15.64 -6.47
CA MET A 129 -7.04 -15.36 -7.45
C MET A 129 -7.49 -15.50 -8.91
N ASN A 130 -8.46 -16.37 -9.19
CA ASN A 130 -9.04 -16.46 -10.53
C ASN A 130 -9.68 -15.14 -10.98
N ARG A 131 -10.43 -14.45 -10.11
CA ARG A 131 -11.04 -13.14 -10.40
C ARG A 131 -9.98 -12.09 -10.66
N VAL A 132 -8.92 -12.06 -9.85
CA VAL A 132 -7.76 -11.18 -10.08
C VAL A 132 -7.12 -11.45 -11.44
N LEU A 133 -6.87 -12.71 -11.80
CA LEU A 133 -6.27 -13.06 -13.08
C LEU A 133 -7.15 -12.66 -14.29
N HIS A 134 -8.48 -12.62 -14.11
CA HIS A 134 -9.41 -12.14 -15.12
C HIS A 134 -9.36 -10.62 -15.35
N THR A 135 -8.89 -9.83 -14.37
CA THR A 135 -8.73 -8.38 -14.56
C THR A 135 -7.49 -8.02 -15.38
N LEU A 136 -6.55 -8.97 -15.51
CA LEU A 136 -5.36 -8.85 -16.33
C LEU A 136 -5.65 -9.25 -17.77
N ASP A 137 -5.06 -8.52 -18.73
CA ASP A 137 -5.19 -8.82 -20.15
C ASP A 137 -4.81 -10.31 -20.42
N PRO A 138 -5.64 -11.07 -21.14
CA PRO A 138 -5.37 -12.48 -21.48
C PRO A 138 -4.01 -12.73 -22.14
N ASN A 139 -3.50 -11.75 -22.90
CA ASN A 139 -2.22 -11.82 -23.59
C ASN A 139 -1.05 -11.32 -22.72
N ASN A 140 -1.32 -10.78 -21.53
CA ASN A 140 -0.29 -10.28 -20.63
C ASN A 140 0.58 -11.42 -20.10
N HIS A 141 1.90 -11.29 -20.26
CA HIS A 141 2.85 -12.27 -19.75
C HIS A 141 2.78 -12.44 -18.22
N LYS A 142 2.57 -11.36 -17.47
CA LYS A 142 2.42 -11.39 -16.00
C LYS A 142 1.21 -12.22 -15.56
N ARG A 143 0.11 -12.20 -16.32
CA ARG A 143 -1.05 -13.08 -16.04
C ARG A 143 -0.65 -14.55 -16.10
N ARG A 144 0.16 -14.95 -17.10
CA ARG A 144 0.64 -16.33 -17.22
C ARG A 144 1.56 -16.72 -16.07
N LEU A 145 2.48 -15.84 -15.68
CA LEU A 145 3.39 -16.07 -14.55
C LEU A 145 2.64 -16.19 -13.21
N LEU A 146 1.71 -15.28 -12.93
CA LEU A 146 0.86 -15.34 -11.74
C LEU A 146 -0.02 -16.59 -11.75
N SER A 147 -0.62 -16.95 -12.89
CA SER A 147 -1.41 -18.18 -13.00
C SER A 147 -0.58 -19.44 -12.72
N ARG A 148 0.69 -19.48 -13.16
CA ARG A 148 1.60 -20.57 -12.85
C ARG A 148 1.93 -20.61 -11.36
N TRP A 149 2.20 -19.46 -10.74
CA TRP A 149 2.46 -19.40 -9.31
C TRP A 149 1.26 -19.85 -8.47
N VAL A 150 0.06 -19.37 -8.79
CA VAL A 150 -1.20 -19.78 -8.12
C VAL A 150 -1.44 -21.29 -8.23
N SER A 151 -1.08 -21.92 -9.35
CA SER A 151 -1.21 -23.38 -9.49
C SER A 151 -0.31 -24.18 -8.53
N LEU A 152 0.76 -23.55 -8.02
CA LEU A 152 1.68 -24.14 -7.05
C LEU A 152 1.37 -23.69 -5.61
N CYS A 153 0.62 -22.61 -5.45
CA CYS A 153 0.18 -22.06 -4.16
C CYS A 153 -1.36 -21.90 -4.19
N PRO A 154 -2.14 -23.00 -4.24
CA PRO A 154 -3.59 -22.94 -4.46
C PRO A 154 -4.36 -22.22 -3.34
N GLU A 155 -3.80 -22.20 -2.13
CA GLU A 155 -4.37 -21.55 -0.96
C GLU A 155 -4.07 -20.04 -0.90
N ALA A 156 -3.26 -19.51 -1.82
CA ALA A 156 -2.98 -18.09 -1.85
C ALA A 156 -4.24 -17.27 -2.20
N VAL A 157 -4.52 -16.25 -1.40
CA VAL A 157 -5.66 -15.34 -1.60
C VAL A 157 -5.16 -13.92 -1.81
N CYS A 158 -5.89 -13.15 -2.61
CA CYS A 158 -5.63 -11.71 -2.72
C CYS A 158 -6.38 -10.98 -1.62
N LEU A 159 -5.70 -10.27 -0.73
CA LEU A 159 -6.28 -9.43 0.33
C LEU A 159 -6.77 -8.07 -0.16
N GLY A 160 -6.37 -7.70 -1.37
CA GLY A 160 -6.92 -6.52 -2.01
C GLY A 160 -6.26 -6.20 -3.33
N TYR A 161 -7.02 -5.45 -4.12
CA TYR A 161 -6.66 -5.08 -5.48
C TYR A 161 -6.84 -3.58 -5.66
N GLY A 162 -5.91 -2.94 -6.34
CA GLY A 162 -6.02 -1.52 -6.66
C GLY A 162 -5.50 -1.19 -8.04
N GLU A 163 -5.87 -0.02 -8.54
CA GLU A 163 -5.31 0.53 -9.77
C GLU A 163 -5.02 2.03 -9.61
N SER A 164 -3.97 2.51 -10.28
CA SER A 164 -3.75 3.95 -10.45
C SER A 164 -4.81 4.55 -11.39
N LEU A 165 -5.04 5.85 -11.22
CA LEU A 165 -5.95 6.65 -12.04
C LEU A 165 -5.25 7.30 -13.24
N ALA A 166 -3.95 7.05 -13.39
CA ALA A 166 -3.12 7.54 -14.49
C ALA A 166 -2.66 6.38 -15.38
N GLU A 167 -2.35 6.71 -16.65
CA GLU A 167 -1.71 5.79 -17.58
C GLU A 167 -0.18 5.98 -17.57
N PRO A 168 0.61 4.90 -17.67
CA PRO A 168 0.17 3.50 -17.74
C PRO A 168 -0.43 3.02 -16.41
N THR A 169 -1.54 2.29 -16.49
CA THR A 169 -2.24 1.78 -15.30
C THR A 169 -1.35 0.85 -14.48
N ILE A 170 -1.04 1.28 -13.26
CA ILE A 170 -0.36 0.48 -12.23
C ILE A 170 -1.41 -0.34 -11.50
N ARG A 171 -1.23 -1.66 -11.49
CA ARG A 171 -2.07 -2.60 -10.74
C ARG A 171 -1.37 -2.96 -9.45
N GLN A 172 -2.13 -2.96 -8.37
CA GLN A 172 -1.69 -3.26 -7.02
C GLN A 172 -2.34 -4.56 -6.55
N LEU A 173 -1.54 -5.46 -6.02
CA LEU A 173 -1.99 -6.75 -5.48
C LEU A 173 -1.35 -6.99 -4.13
N ASP A 174 -2.16 -7.30 -3.14
CA ASP A 174 -1.69 -7.83 -1.87
C ASP A 174 -2.09 -9.31 -1.79
N LEU A 175 -1.12 -10.20 -1.88
CA LEU A 175 -1.32 -11.64 -1.87
C LEU A 175 -0.94 -12.20 -0.50
N MET A 176 -1.90 -12.78 0.20
CA MET A 176 -1.63 -13.54 1.41
C MET A 176 -1.36 -14.98 1.04
N ILE A 177 -0.25 -15.47 1.57
CA ILE A 177 0.14 -16.88 1.52
C ILE A 177 -0.54 -17.57 2.72
N GLU A 178 -0.83 -18.86 2.61
CA GLU A 178 -1.55 -19.62 3.65
C GLU A 178 -0.97 -19.39 5.07
N PRO A 179 -1.78 -18.89 6.03
CA PRO A 179 -1.33 -18.63 7.40
C PRO A 179 -0.87 -19.87 8.18
N ALA A 180 -1.33 -21.07 7.80
CA ALA A 180 -0.93 -22.31 8.47
C ALA A 180 0.51 -22.75 8.16
N ASP A 181 1.12 -22.22 7.09
CA ASP A 181 2.48 -22.56 6.70
C ASP A 181 3.51 -21.85 7.59
N GLU A 182 4.65 -22.49 7.84
CA GLU A 182 5.78 -21.84 8.51
C GLU A 182 6.27 -20.62 7.70
N VAL A 183 6.74 -19.58 8.38
CA VAL A 183 7.22 -18.34 7.72
C VAL A 183 8.33 -18.58 6.70
N SER A 184 9.16 -19.60 6.92
CA SER A 184 10.17 -20.06 5.96
C SER A 184 9.55 -20.54 4.65
N THR A 185 8.48 -21.34 4.73
CA THR A 185 7.73 -21.81 3.57
C THR A 185 7.08 -20.66 2.83
N GLN A 186 6.41 -19.74 3.55
CA GLN A 186 5.84 -18.53 2.98
C GLN A 186 6.90 -17.68 2.27
N TYR A 187 8.08 -17.53 2.89
CA TYR A 187 9.21 -16.79 2.33
C TYR A 187 9.70 -17.42 1.01
N TYR A 188 9.88 -18.75 0.96
CA TYR A 188 10.29 -19.43 -0.27
C TYR A 188 9.24 -19.40 -1.38
N GLN A 189 7.95 -19.48 -1.04
CA GLN A 189 6.86 -19.29 -2.01
C GLN A 189 6.88 -17.87 -2.61
N ALA A 190 7.20 -16.86 -1.79
CA ALA A 190 7.36 -15.49 -2.26
C ALA A 190 8.63 -15.32 -3.12
N LEU A 191 9.76 -15.94 -2.75
CA LEU A 191 10.97 -15.92 -3.58
C LEU A 191 10.77 -16.61 -4.92
N HIS A 192 10.01 -17.70 -4.97
CA HIS A 192 9.64 -18.34 -6.22
C HIS A 192 8.80 -17.41 -7.11
N LEU A 193 7.88 -16.62 -6.54
CA LEU A 193 7.17 -15.60 -7.32
C LEU A 193 8.10 -14.48 -7.81
N ALA A 194 9.02 -14.02 -6.96
CA ALA A 194 10.00 -13.01 -7.33
C ALA A 194 10.87 -13.48 -8.52
N ASP A 195 11.31 -14.73 -8.50
CA ASP A 195 12.07 -15.35 -9.60
C ASP A 195 11.25 -15.42 -10.91
N LEU A 196 10.00 -15.89 -10.83
CA LEU A 196 9.10 -15.90 -11.99
C LEU A 196 8.90 -14.50 -12.59
N LEU A 197 8.79 -13.47 -11.74
CA LEU A 197 8.62 -12.08 -12.13
C LEU A 197 9.94 -11.35 -12.44
N GLN A 198 11.09 -12.05 -12.37
CA GLN A 198 12.43 -11.52 -12.61
C GLN A 198 12.78 -10.31 -11.75
N VAL A 199 12.32 -10.33 -10.49
CA VAL A 199 12.62 -9.30 -9.50
C VAL A 199 13.93 -9.65 -8.78
N PRO A 200 14.77 -8.66 -8.42
CA PRO A 200 15.97 -8.91 -7.62
C PRO A 200 15.67 -9.69 -6.33
N ALA A 201 16.54 -10.64 -6.00
CA ALA A 201 16.41 -11.42 -4.78
C ALA A 201 16.52 -10.55 -3.52
N PHE A 202 15.75 -10.88 -2.48
CA PHE A 202 15.92 -10.28 -1.15
C PHE A 202 17.24 -10.72 -0.52
N PRO A 203 17.82 -9.91 0.38
CA PRO A 203 19.01 -10.31 1.13
C PRO A 203 18.76 -11.59 1.94
N GLY A 204 19.74 -12.51 1.96
CA GLY A 204 19.60 -13.79 2.67
C GLY A 204 19.25 -13.66 4.15
N PHE A 205 19.76 -12.62 4.83
CA PHE A 205 19.49 -12.33 6.24
C PHE A 205 18.02 -11.96 6.53
N LEU A 206 17.20 -11.69 5.51
CA LEU A 206 15.79 -11.34 5.73
C LEU A 206 15.04 -12.50 6.40
N LEU A 207 15.27 -13.75 5.98
CA LEU A 207 14.62 -14.90 6.60
C LEU A 207 15.00 -15.03 8.08
N GLU A 208 16.30 -14.91 8.40
CA GLU A 208 16.80 -14.95 9.78
C GLU A 208 16.15 -13.88 10.66
N ILE A 209 15.94 -12.67 10.13
CA ILE A 209 15.22 -11.60 10.83
C ILE A 209 13.76 -12.02 11.08
N LEU A 210 13.06 -12.51 10.06
CA LEU A 210 11.66 -12.92 10.18
C LEU A 210 11.47 -14.03 11.22
N GLU A 211 12.34 -15.03 11.23
CA GLU A 211 12.34 -16.13 12.20
C GLU A 211 12.69 -15.65 13.63
N THR A 212 13.72 -14.81 13.77
CA THR A 212 14.15 -14.26 15.07
C THR A 212 13.04 -13.47 15.76
N TYR A 213 12.20 -12.79 14.99
CA TYR A 213 11.08 -12.00 15.50
C TYR A 213 9.73 -12.73 15.44
N GLU A 214 9.74 -14.06 15.23
CA GLU A 214 8.55 -14.92 15.27
C GLU A 214 7.42 -14.43 14.35
N VAL A 215 7.76 -13.96 13.15
CA VAL A 215 6.76 -13.54 12.16
C VAL A 215 5.92 -14.75 11.77
N GLN A 216 4.59 -14.61 11.86
CA GLN A 216 3.64 -15.69 11.57
C GLN A 216 3.08 -15.61 10.15
N GLN A 217 3.02 -14.42 9.57
CA GLN A 217 2.35 -14.17 8.30
C GLN A 217 3.13 -13.18 7.46
N LEU A 218 3.31 -13.54 6.18
CA LEU A 218 3.80 -12.67 5.12
C LEU A 218 2.68 -12.36 4.13
N VAL A 219 2.66 -11.11 3.68
CA VAL A 219 1.84 -10.68 2.54
C VAL A 219 2.79 -10.22 1.44
N ILE A 220 2.63 -10.76 0.23
CA ILE A 220 3.34 -10.30 -0.95
C ILE A 220 2.60 -9.08 -1.50
N SER A 221 3.33 -7.99 -1.70
CA SER A 221 2.81 -6.72 -2.22
C SER A 221 3.40 -6.45 -3.59
N LEU A 222 2.58 -6.41 -4.63
CA LEU A 222 3.02 -6.25 -6.02
C LEU A 222 2.46 -4.97 -6.61
N TRP A 223 3.31 -4.12 -7.18
CA TRP A 223 2.86 -3.07 -8.08
C TRP A 223 3.45 -3.30 -9.47
N MET A 224 2.59 -3.34 -10.48
CA MET A 224 2.99 -3.71 -11.83
C MET A 224 2.20 -2.96 -12.89
N THR A 225 2.87 -2.62 -14.00
CA THR A 225 2.20 -2.20 -15.24
C THR A 225 2.01 -3.42 -16.15
N SER A 226 1.55 -3.23 -17.39
CA SER A 226 1.60 -4.30 -18.40
C SER A 226 3.03 -4.76 -18.67
N GLU A 227 4.01 -3.85 -18.61
CA GLU A 227 5.37 -4.07 -19.08
C GLU A 227 6.35 -4.35 -17.94
N GLU A 228 6.24 -3.64 -16.82
CA GLU A 228 7.26 -3.65 -15.76
C GLU A 228 6.72 -4.06 -14.39
N MET A 229 7.61 -4.55 -13.53
CA MET A 229 7.40 -4.68 -12.09
C MET A 229 7.97 -3.45 -11.42
N LEU A 230 7.12 -2.60 -10.84
CA LEU A 230 7.55 -1.37 -10.15
C LEU A 230 7.95 -1.63 -8.71
N LYS A 231 7.32 -2.64 -8.10
CA LYS A 231 7.48 -2.99 -6.69
C LYS A 231 7.18 -4.47 -6.47
N PHE A 232 8.02 -5.10 -5.67
CA PHE A 232 7.75 -6.39 -5.05
C PHE A 232 8.12 -6.29 -3.57
N GLY A 233 7.16 -6.44 -2.67
CA GLY A 233 7.32 -6.29 -1.24
C GLY A 233 6.93 -7.53 -0.46
N LEU A 234 7.60 -7.74 0.67
CA LEU A 234 7.23 -8.68 1.72
C LEU A 234 6.78 -7.86 2.93
N ARG A 235 5.50 -7.96 3.26
CA ARG A 235 4.85 -7.17 4.29
C ARG A 235 4.55 -8.03 5.51
N VAL A 236 4.86 -7.48 6.68
CA VAL A 236 4.48 -8.02 7.99
C VAL A 236 3.43 -7.11 8.62
N LEU A 237 2.28 -7.68 8.95
CA LEU A 237 1.19 -6.95 9.60
C LEU A 237 1.46 -6.84 11.10
N TYR A 238 1.09 -5.69 11.68
CA TYR A 238 1.20 -5.39 13.11
C TYR A 238 2.59 -5.74 13.71
N PRO A 239 3.69 -5.25 13.11
CA PRO A 239 5.03 -5.62 13.53
C PRO A 239 5.35 -5.10 14.94
N SER A 240 6.25 -5.79 15.62
CA SER A 240 6.89 -5.21 16.81
C SER A 240 7.82 -4.05 16.42
N ASN A 241 8.03 -3.09 17.33
CA ASN A 241 8.97 -1.99 17.10
C ASN A 241 10.39 -2.50 16.79
N LYS A 242 10.81 -3.63 17.38
CA LYS A 242 12.13 -4.22 17.11
C LYS A 242 12.22 -4.79 15.70
N LEU A 243 11.19 -5.48 15.23
CA LEU A 243 11.12 -5.99 13.86
C LEU A 243 11.12 -4.83 12.85
N LEU A 244 10.35 -3.77 13.11
CA LEU A 244 10.36 -2.57 12.29
C LEU A 244 11.78 -2.02 12.12
N ILE A 245 12.50 -1.82 13.23
CA ILE A 245 13.87 -1.29 13.20
C ILE A 245 14.81 -2.23 12.43
N ALA A 246 14.72 -3.55 12.67
CA ALA A 246 15.56 -4.53 11.98
C ALA A 246 15.35 -4.50 10.45
N LEU A 247 14.10 -4.41 10.00
CA LEU A 247 13.78 -4.30 8.58
C LEU A 247 14.26 -2.97 7.99
N CYS A 248 14.08 -1.85 8.70
CA CYS A 248 14.64 -0.57 8.28
C CYS A 248 16.17 -0.65 8.13
N MET A 249 16.88 -1.21 9.13
CA MET A 249 18.34 -1.39 9.06
C MET A 249 18.77 -2.23 7.85
N LEU A 250 18.02 -3.29 7.51
CA LEU A 250 18.25 -4.09 6.32
C LEU A 250 18.18 -3.24 5.03
N ALA A 251 17.29 -2.26 4.99
CA ALA A 251 17.12 -1.30 3.89
C ALA A 251 18.10 -0.11 3.93
N LYS A 252 19.20 -0.21 4.69
CA LYS A 252 20.23 0.84 4.86
C LYS A 252 19.71 2.12 5.53
N PHE A 253 18.78 1.96 6.47
CA PHE A 253 18.34 3.03 7.36
C PHE A 253 19.52 3.63 8.13
N LYS A 254 19.64 4.96 8.11
CA LYS A 254 20.69 5.71 8.78
C LYS A 254 20.17 6.39 10.05
N ASP A 255 21.08 6.87 10.89
CA ASP A 255 20.73 7.61 12.11
C ASP A 255 19.88 8.87 11.85
N GLU A 256 20.10 9.55 10.72
CA GLU A 256 19.30 10.70 10.30
C GLU A 256 17.82 10.34 10.05
N ASP A 257 17.57 9.13 9.55
CA ASP A 257 16.23 8.62 9.29
C ASP A 257 15.50 8.22 10.59
N GLN A 258 16.25 7.88 11.65
CA GLN A 258 15.69 7.48 12.94
C GLN A 258 14.89 8.59 13.61
N VAL A 259 15.37 9.84 13.52
CA VAL A 259 14.68 10.99 14.10
C VAL A 259 13.38 11.28 13.36
N ALA A 260 13.40 11.20 12.02
CA ALA A 260 12.21 11.39 11.19
C ALA A 260 11.17 10.29 11.48
N LEU A 261 11.60 9.03 11.54
CA LEU A 261 10.72 7.91 11.85
C LEU A 261 10.14 8.01 13.27
N ALA A 262 10.95 8.38 14.26
CA ALA A 262 10.49 8.55 15.63
C ALA A 262 9.48 9.71 15.75
N SER A 263 9.70 10.80 15.02
CA SER A 263 8.78 11.94 14.98
C SER A 263 7.44 11.54 14.34
N THR A 264 7.48 10.85 13.20
CA THR A 264 6.29 10.32 12.52
C THR A 264 5.56 9.31 13.40
N TYR A 265 6.26 8.38 14.06
CA TYR A 265 5.67 7.43 15.02
C TYR A 265 5.05 8.12 16.24
N GLY A 266 5.67 9.19 16.74
CA GLY A 266 5.13 9.94 17.89
C GLY A 266 3.89 10.78 17.57
N ILE A 267 3.69 11.13 16.29
CA ILE A 267 2.57 11.96 15.81
C ILE A 267 1.41 11.09 15.30
N LEU A 268 1.75 9.98 14.65
CA LEU A 268 0.79 9.08 14.02
C LEU A 268 0.37 7.95 14.97
N GLY A 269 -0.71 7.25 14.61
CA GLY A 269 -1.27 6.19 15.43
C GLY A 269 -0.46 4.89 15.35
N GLN A 270 -1.17 3.78 15.52
CA GLN A 270 -0.59 2.45 15.56
C GLN A 270 0.03 2.06 14.20
N ILE A 271 1.21 1.43 14.23
CA ILE A 271 1.79 0.81 13.03
C ILE A 271 0.87 -0.32 12.58
N GLN A 272 0.38 -0.24 11.35
CA GLN A 272 -0.45 -1.26 10.74
C GLN A 272 0.40 -2.36 10.12
N TRP A 273 1.50 -1.99 9.47
CA TRP A 273 2.42 -2.93 8.85
C TRP A 273 3.77 -2.28 8.53
N VAL A 274 4.77 -3.13 8.33
CA VAL A 274 6.08 -2.80 7.76
C VAL A 274 6.32 -3.70 6.56
N GLU A 275 6.96 -3.17 5.53
CA GLU A 275 7.24 -3.89 4.30
C GLU A 275 8.68 -3.68 3.87
N ILE A 276 9.36 -4.77 3.52
CA ILE A 276 10.62 -4.71 2.78
C ILE A 276 10.33 -4.97 1.31
N GLN A 277 10.72 -4.03 0.47
CA GLN A 277 10.37 -4.00 -0.95
C GLN A 277 11.59 -3.79 -1.85
N GLN A 278 11.59 -4.52 -2.95
CA GLN A 278 12.44 -4.27 -4.11
C GLN A 278 11.71 -3.30 -5.03
N THR A 279 12.33 -2.14 -5.27
CA THR A 279 11.86 -1.14 -6.21
C THR A 279 12.93 -0.87 -7.27
N SER A 280 12.63 -0.03 -8.26
CA SER A 280 13.62 0.47 -9.22
C SER A 280 14.80 1.17 -8.56
N ASP A 281 14.59 1.74 -7.37
CA ASP A 281 15.61 2.46 -6.59
C ASP A 281 16.39 1.54 -5.64
N GLY A 282 16.09 0.24 -5.66
CA GLY A 282 16.70 -0.80 -4.82
C GLY A 282 15.83 -1.22 -3.65
N LEU A 283 16.48 -1.82 -2.64
CA LEU A 283 15.82 -2.32 -1.45
C LEU A 283 15.38 -1.17 -0.53
N MET A 284 14.10 -1.13 -0.17
CA MET A 284 13.53 -0.12 0.72
C MET A 284 12.64 -0.74 1.79
N ALA A 285 12.59 -0.10 2.95
CA ALA A 285 11.54 -0.31 3.95
C ALA A 285 10.43 0.74 3.79
N GLU A 286 9.17 0.33 3.88
CA GLU A 286 7.98 1.18 3.94
C GLU A 286 7.10 0.78 5.11
N ILE A 287 6.45 1.77 5.70
CA ILE A 287 5.80 1.65 7.00
C ILE A 287 4.44 2.32 6.89
N SER A 288 3.39 1.64 7.33
CA SER A 288 2.03 2.18 7.36
C SER A 288 1.57 2.45 8.79
N PHE A 289 0.93 3.59 8.99
CA PHE A 289 0.38 4.07 10.25
C PHE A 289 -1.12 4.30 10.08
N ASP A 290 -1.89 3.92 11.09
CA ASP A 290 -3.29 4.36 11.24
C ASP A 290 -3.31 5.83 11.70
N VAL A 291 -4.21 6.65 11.16
CA VAL A 291 -4.26 8.10 11.40
C VAL A 291 -5.52 8.54 12.12
#